data_AF-A0A179UXF7-F1
#
_entry.id   AF-A0A179UXF7-F1
#
_cell.length_a   1.000
_cell.length_b   1.000
_cell.length_c   1.000
_cell.angle_alpha   90.00
_cell.angle_beta   90.00
_cell.angle_gamma   90.00
#
_symmetry.space_group_name_H-M   'P 1'
#
loop_
_entity.id
_entity.type
_entity.pdbx_description
1 polymer ?
#
loop_
_entity_poly.entity_id
_entity_poly.type
_entity_poly.pdbx_seq_one_letter_code
_entity_poly.pdbx_strand_id
1 'polypeptide(L)'
;MADSSDLNLDAPSDLQDLPDLSMELIPPQEGTYPDRASLLAAVQAHGKAHGYNIVVKSSSTPTEKKPGRVAKVWLRCDRGGQYRPRNGLTEETRKRRRTSRLMDCPFMLVAAGHPGIWTLTVLNPSHNHGPIVEKPRQNPHPKAKKGQVTATPYDWPHDASFTPFTTALVLIDMQRDFCSPGGYMAYQGYDITPAQLLIPKLQRLLDAFRSAGFPVYHTREGHRSDLSSVSNRESFRSKNNPSGMGIGSDGPLGRLLIRGEPGHDIIPELYPTMGEPIIDKPGKGAFTYTDFELLLRNKGIKNLVLAGVTTDGCVSTTMREANDRGFDCILLEDGTSAADPSLHMSTVESVKMEGGVFGATAKLDDMIQAVENFKAVTVKKLAPQMSNVAT
;
A
#
# COMPACT_ATOMS: atom_id res chain seq x y z
N MET A 1 -50.80 10.20 11.25
CA MET A 1 -50.19 9.93 12.57
C MET A 1 -50.17 8.43 12.72
N ALA A 2 -49.00 7.83 12.64
CA ALA A 2 -48.77 6.45 13.04
C ALA A 2 -47.76 6.51 14.19
N ASP A 3 -48.10 5.77 15.24
CA ASP A 3 -47.52 5.77 16.57
C ASP A 3 -46.04 5.39 16.56
N SER A 4 -45.23 6.07 17.37
CA SER A 4 -43.76 6.00 17.36
C SER A 4 -43.18 5.19 18.52
N SER A 5 -43.90 4.23 19.06
CA SER A 5 -43.46 3.47 20.24
C SER A 5 -43.13 1.99 20.02
N ASP A 6 -43.05 1.50 18.77
CA ASP A 6 -42.88 0.05 18.50
C ASP A 6 -41.69 -0.32 17.59
N LEU A 7 -40.59 0.43 17.66
CA LEU A 7 -39.30 -0.03 17.11
C LEU A 7 -38.26 -0.12 18.23
N ASN A 8 -38.43 -1.15 19.05
CA ASN A 8 -37.37 -1.67 19.90
C ASN A 8 -36.24 -2.19 18.99
N LEU A 9 -35.25 -1.33 18.73
CA LEU A 9 -33.99 -1.65 18.06
C LEU A 9 -32.92 -2.07 19.08
N ASP A 10 -33.31 -2.93 20.02
CA ASP A 10 -32.32 -3.70 20.77
C ASP A 10 -31.97 -4.90 19.91
N ALA A 11 -30.72 -4.93 19.42
CA ALA A 11 -30.17 -6.11 18.77
C ALA A 11 -30.36 -7.32 19.71
N PRO A 12 -30.83 -8.48 19.22
CA PRO A 12 -30.96 -9.68 20.05
C PRO A 12 -29.64 -9.97 20.76
N SER A 13 -29.71 -10.35 22.03
CA SER A 13 -28.58 -10.73 22.90
C SER A 13 -27.73 -11.90 22.37
N ASP A 14 -28.07 -12.42 21.20
CA ASP A 14 -27.56 -13.64 20.61
C ASP A 14 -26.50 -13.34 19.53
N LEU A 15 -26.20 -12.05 19.29
CA LEU A 15 -25.11 -11.58 18.43
C LEU A 15 -23.82 -11.25 19.20
N GLN A 16 -23.81 -11.39 20.53
CA GLN A 16 -22.61 -11.23 21.36
C GLN A 16 -21.79 -12.52 21.54
N ASP A 17 -22.29 -13.64 21.01
CA ASP A 17 -21.60 -14.95 20.98
C ASP A 17 -21.32 -15.42 19.54
N LEU A 18 -20.90 -14.50 18.64
CA LEU A 18 -20.14 -14.96 17.49
C LEU A 18 -18.76 -15.38 18.01
N PRO A 19 -18.38 -16.67 17.95
CA PRO A 19 -17.06 -17.07 18.39
C PRO A 19 -16.04 -16.27 17.61
N ASP A 20 -15.06 -15.70 18.32
CA ASP A 20 -13.80 -15.27 17.74
C ASP A 20 -13.35 -16.40 16.80
N LEU A 21 -13.51 -16.20 15.48
CA LEU A 21 -13.07 -17.14 14.47
C LEU A 21 -11.55 -17.09 14.53
N SER A 22 -11.02 -17.85 15.48
CA SER A 22 -9.62 -18.09 15.67
C SER A 22 -9.00 -18.37 14.31
N MET A 23 -7.89 -17.68 14.05
CA MET A 23 -7.07 -17.80 12.86
C MET A 23 -6.39 -19.18 12.80
N GLU A 24 -7.17 -20.26 12.81
CA GLU A 24 -6.70 -21.64 12.77
C GLU A 24 -6.66 -22.15 11.32
N LEU A 25 -5.48 -22.62 10.93
CA LEU A 25 -5.26 -23.24 9.63
C LEU A 25 -5.91 -24.62 9.59
N ILE A 26 -6.97 -24.76 8.78
CA ILE A 26 -7.77 -25.99 8.70
C ILE A 26 -7.02 -27.07 7.90
N PRO A 27 -6.77 -28.27 8.47
CA PRO A 27 -6.14 -29.39 7.76
C PRO A 27 -7.06 -29.95 6.65
N PRO A 28 -6.52 -30.60 5.60
CA PRO A 28 -7.34 -31.30 4.62
C PRO A 28 -8.10 -32.47 5.27
N GLN A 29 -9.31 -32.76 4.78
CA GLN A 29 -10.08 -33.91 5.24
C GLN A 29 -9.41 -35.24 4.83
N GLU A 30 -9.41 -36.20 5.75
CA GLU A 30 -8.99 -37.58 5.47
C GLU A 30 -9.92 -38.21 4.43
N GLY A 31 -9.38 -39.12 3.61
CA GLY A 31 -10.16 -39.70 2.54
C GLY A 31 -9.36 -40.60 1.62
N THR A 32 -10.04 -41.13 0.60
CA THR A 32 -9.46 -42.00 -0.43
C THR A 32 -9.48 -41.32 -1.79
N TYR A 33 -8.46 -41.61 -2.58
CA TYR A 33 -8.21 -41.01 -3.88
C TYR A 33 -7.85 -42.12 -4.88
N PRO A 34 -8.22 -41.97 -6.16
CA PRO A 34 -7.98 -43.01 -7.17
C PRO A 34 -6.49 -43.24 -7.45
N ASP A 35 -5.65 -42.21 -7.26
CA ASP A 35 -4.22 -42.28 -7.53
C ASP A 35 -3.42 -41.26 -6.69
N ARG A 36 -2.10 -41.41 -6.73
CA ARG A 36 -1.18 -40.52 -6.00
C ARG A 36 -1.26 -39.07 -6.46
N ALA A 37 -1.39 -38.84 -7.76
CA ALA A 37 -1.33 -37.50 -8.33
C ALA A 37 -2.59 -36.71 -7.98
N SER A 38 -3.78 -37.31 -8.08
CA SER A 38 -5.04 -36.70 -7.65
C SER A 38 -5.06 -36.37 -6.16
N LEU A 39 -4.56 -37.27 -5.31
CA LEU A 39 -4.40 -37.00 -3.87
C LEU A 39 -3.50 -35.79 -3.62
N LEU A 40 -2.30 -35.77 -4.22
CA LEU A 40 -1.35 -34.67 -4.00
C LEU A 40 -1.92 -33.33 -4.50
N ALA A 41 -2.60 -33.33 -5.65
CA ALA A 41 -3.24 -32.14 -6.19
C ALA A 41 -4.34 -31.62 -5.26
N ALA A 42 -5.21 -32.50 -4.76
CA ALA A 42 -6.29 -32.12 -3.84
C ALA A 42 -5.76 -31.53 -2.53
N VAL A 43 -4.75 -32.17 -1.94
CA VAL A 43 -4.10 -31.71 -0.71
C VAL A 43 -3.42 -30.35 -0.91
N GLN A 44 -2.69 -30.17 -2.00
CA GLN A 44 -2.04 -28.89 -2.33
C GLN A 44 -3.06 -27.77 -2.59
N ALA A 45 -4.15 -28.08 -3.31
CA ALA A 45 -5.23 -27.14 -3.56
C ALA A 45 -5.92 -26.71 -2.25
N HIS A 46 -6.20 -27.66 -1.36
CA HIS A 46 -6.74 -27.37 -0.02
C HIS A 46 -5.85 -26.42 0.76
N GLY A 47 -4.55 -26.75 0.88
CA GLY A 47 -3.60 -25.90 1.59
C GLY A 47 -3.60 -24.48 1.05
N LYS A 48 -3.53 -24.32 -0.29
CA LYS A 48 -3.54 -23.02 -0.93
C LYS A 48 -4.82 -22.23 -0.63
N ALA A 49 -5.98 -22.87 -0.69
CA ALA A 49 -7.27 -22.25 -0.39
C ALA A 49 -7.37 -21.76 1.07
N HIS A 50 -6.66 -22.43 1.98
CA HIS A 50 -6.65 -22.12 3.41
C HIS A 50 -5.39 -21.36 3.84
N GLY A 51 -4.60 -20.84 2.90
CA GLY A 51 -3.46 -19.98 3.19
C GLY A 51 -2.24 -20.72 3.75
N TYR A 52 -1.89 -21.92 3.27
CA TYR A 52 -0.59 -22.53 3.57
C TYR A 52 -0.14 -23.46 2.44
N ASN A 53 1.13 -23.83 2.39
CA ASN A 53 1.64 -24.71 1.35
C ASN A 53 2.01 -26.08 1.92
N ILE A 54 1.60 -27.14 1.24
CA ILE A 54 1.90 -28.52 1.61
C ILE A 54 2.95 -29.08 0.63
N VAL A 55 4.07 -29.55 1.17
CA VAL A 55 5.22 -30.07 0.41
C VAL A 55 5.54 -31.51 0.80
N VAL A 56 6.17 -32.24 -0.12
CA VAL A 56 6.67 -33.59 0.16
C VAL A 56 7.89 -33.52 1.08
N LYS A 57 7.81 -34.15 2.26
CA LYS A 57 8.94 -34.33 3.17
C LYS A 57 9.82 -35.49 2.71
N SER A 58 9.20 -36.62 2.41
CA SER A 58 9.85 -37.85 1.97
C SER A 58 8.84 -38.78 1.32
N SER A 59 9.32 -39.74 0.53
CA SER A 59 8.49 -40.81 -0.03
C SER A 59 9.20 -42.15 0.07
N SER A 60 8.42 -43.23 0.17
CA SER A 60 8.87 -44.62 0.14
C SER A 60 8.07 -45.33 -0.93
N THR A 61 8.73 -45.76 -2.00
CA THR A 61 8.14 -46.54 -3.08
C THR A 61 8.52 -48.01 -2.90
N PRO A 62 7.62 -48.97 -3.17
CA PRO A 62 7.99 -50.38 -3.20
C PRO A 62 9.07 -50.61 -4.26
N THR A 63 10.09 -51.41 -3.93
CA THR A 63 11.18 -51.77 -4.84
C THR A 63 11.25 -53.29 -4.96
N GLU A 64 11.85 -53.82 -6.03
CA GLU A 64 12.07 -55.27 -6.23
C GLU A 64 12.71 -55.97 -5.01
N LYS A 65 13.56 -55.26 -4.25
CA LYS A 65 14.22 -55.77 -3.03
C LYS A 65 13.34 -55.81 -1.77
N LYS A 66 12.12 -55.27 -1.80
CA LYS A 66 11.16 -55.20 -0.68
C LYS A 66 9.71 -55.36 -1.18
N PRO A 67 9.34 -56.55 -1.69
CA PRO A 67 7.99 -56.80 -2.19
C PRO A 67 6.94 -56.70 -1.06
N GLY A 68 5.75 -56.18 -1.38
CA GLY A 68 4.60 -56.10 -0.46
C GLY A 68 4.52 -54.86 0.44
N ARG A 69 5.47 -53.92 0.37
CA ARG A 69 5.40 -52.69 1.18
C ARG A 69 4.45 -51.67 0.51
N VAL A 70 3.49 -51.12 1.25
CA VAL A 70 2.60 -50.05 0.76
C VAL A 70 3.42 -48.80 0.42
N ALA A 71 3.14 -48.15 -0.72
CA ALA A 71 3.78 -46.89 -1.07
C ALA A 71 3.32 -45.80 -0.10
N LYS A 72 4.26 -44.99 0.41
CA LYS A 72 3.97 -43.91 1.36
C LYS A 72 4.61 -42.61 0.92
N VAL A 73 3.89 -41.50 1.10
CA VAL A 73 4.39 -40.14 0.92
C VAL A 73 4.08 -39.36 2.20
N TRP A 74 5.11 -38.86 2.85
CA TRP A 74 4.96 -37.99 4.01
C TRP A 74 4.95 -36.54 3.52
N LEU A 75 3.91 -35.81 3.91
CA LEU A 75 3.67 -34.43 3.54
C LEU A 75 3.77 -33.56 4.79
N ARG A 76 4.18 -32.30 4.61
CA ARG A 76 4.31 -31.32 5.69
C ARG A 76 4.05 -29.90 5.18
N CYS A 77 3.92 -28.95 6.10
CA CYS A 77 3.92 -27.52 5.77
C CYS A 77 5.28 -27.11 5.15
N ASP A 78 5.28 -26.17 4.19
CA ASP A 78 6.50 -25.59 3.61
C ASP A 78 7.39 -24.86 4.64
N ARG A 79 6.79 -24.41 5.74
CA ARG A 79 7.46 -23.83 6.90
C ARG A 79 7.92 -24.87 7.94
N GLY A 80 7.76 -26.16 7.67
CA GLY A 80 8.15 -27.25 8.56
C GLY A 80 9.65 -27.61 8.51
N GLY A 81 10.22 -27.94 9.67
CA GLY A 81 11.63 -28.26 9.85
C GLY A 81 12.52 -27.05 10.15
N GLN A 82 13.81 -27.33 10.36
CA GLN A 82 14.82 -26.33 10.72
C GLN A 82 15.77 -26.04 9.56
N TYR A 83 16.22 -24.79 9.45
CA TYR A 83 17.24 -24.41 8.49
C TYR A 83 18.53 -25.16 8.81
N ARG A 84 19.09 -25.85 7.81
CA ARG A 84 20.41 -26.49 7.91
C ARG A 84 21.41 -25.67 7.09
N PRO A 85 22.45 -25.09 7.71
CA PRO A 85 23.46 -24.35 6.98
C PRO A 85 24.16 -25.27 5.97
N ARG A 86 24.22 -24.84 4.70
CA ARG A 86 25.07 -25.47 3.68
C ARG A 86 26.33 -24.63 3.51
N ASN A 87 27.47 -25.31 3.38
CA ASN A 87 28.78 -24.71 3.09
C ASN A 87 29.30 -23.74 4.17
N GLY A 88 28.99 -23.98 5.45
CA GLY A 88 29.51 -23.18 6.57
C GLY A 88 28.94 -21.76 6.69
N LEU A 89 27.94 -21.41 5.87
CA LEU A 89 27.24 -20.13 5.93
C LEU A 89 26.16 -20.17 7.02
N THR A 90 26.32 -19.33 8.05
CA THR A 90 25.31 -19.04 9.06
C THR A 90 24.30 -17.99 8.56
N GLU A 91 23.20 -17.78 9.30
CA GLU A 91 22.28 -16.68 8.97
C GLU A 91 22.97 -15.31 8.97
N GLU A 92 23.99 -15.09 9.81
CA GLU A 92 24.70 -13.81 9.88
C GLU A 92 25.68 -13.59 8.72
N THR A 93 26.22 -14.66 8.13
CA THR A 93 27.34 -14.60 7.17
C THR A 93 26.91 -14.60 5.69
N ARG A 94 25.61 -14.66 5.41
CA ARG A 94 25.09 -14.67 4.02
C ARG A 94 25.00 -13.26 3.41
N LYS A 95 25.44 -13.12 2.16
CA LYS A 95 25.33 -11.87 1.36
C LYS A 95 23.90 -11.48 0.94
N ARG A 96 22.94 -12.41 0.98
CA ARG A 96 21.52 -12.15 0.64
C ARG A 96 20.61 -12.53 1.81
N ARG A 97 19.97 -11.55 2.42
CA ARG A 97 18.98 -11.74 3.51
C ARG A 97 17.62 -12.20 2.97
N ARG A 98 17.51 -13.45 2.47
CA ARG A 98 16.19 -14.08 2.26
C ARG A 98 15.81 -14.87 3.51
N THR A 99 15.22 -14.26 4.54
CA THR A 99 14.83 -14.96 5.79
C THR A 99 14.25 -16.34 5.46
N SER A 100 14.85 -17.38 6.05
CA SER A 100 14.31 -18.74 5.89
C SER A 100 12.86 -18.69 6.39
N ARG A 101 11.91 -19.24 5.62
CA ARG A 101 10.50 -19.32 6.05
C ARG A 101 10.25 -20.52 6.97
N LEU A 102 11.29 -21.32 7.23
CA LEU A 102 11.22 -22.48 8.11
C LEU A 102 11.12 -22.02 9.56
N MET A 103 10.10 -22.50 10.26
CA MET A 103 9.80 -22.18 11.67
C MET A 103 9.40 -23.44 12.45
N ASP A 104 9.86 -24.59 11.98
CA ASP A 104 9.59 -25.89 12.57
C ASP A 104 8.09 -26.20 12.75
N CYS A 105 7.26 -25.79 11.79
CA CYS A 105 5.82 -26.06 11.80
C CYS A 105 5.52 -27.57 11.96
N PRO A 106 4.67 -27.97 12.92
CA PRO A 106 4.46 -29.39 13.27
C PRO A 106 3.48 -30.13 12.34
N PHE A 107 2.70 -29.41 11.52
CA PHE A 107 1.73 -29.97 10.57
C PHE A 107 2.34 -31.07 9.69
N MET A 108 1.70 -32.25 9.69
CA MET A 108 2.12 -33.40 8.89
C MET A 108 0.94 -34.28 8.46
N LEU A 109 1.05 -34.83 7.26
CA LEU A 109 0.12 -35.82 6.69
C LEU A 109 0.92 -37.03 6.18
N VAL A 110 0.23 -38.16 6.02
CA VAL A 110 0.74 -39.30 5.26
C VAL A 110 -0.28 -39.74 4.21
N ALA A 111 0.20 -39.91 2.98
CA ALA A 111 -0.54 -40.54 1.91
C ALA A 111 0.01 -41.96 1.72
N ALA A 112 -0.81 -42.97 1.91
CA ALA A 112 -0.42 -44.37 1.75
C ALA A 112 -1.34 -45.06 0.74
N GLY A 113 -0.80 -45.78 -0.22
CA GLY A 113 -1.63 -46.38 -1.25
C GLY A 113 -0.98 -47.46 -2.08
N HIS A 114 -1.85 -48.13 -2.83
CA HIS A 114 -1.56 -49.10 -3.87
C HIS A 114 -2.08 -48.52 -5.19
N PRO A 115 -1.68 -49.05 -6.37
CA PRO A 115 -2.33 -48.67 -7.62
C PRO A 115 -3.86 -48.83 -7.51
N GLY A 116 -4.61 -47.76 -7.77
CA GLY A 116 -6.08 -47.72 -7.72
C GLY A 116 -6.70 -47.23 -6.41
N ILE A 117 -5.96 -47.17 -5.28
CA ILE A 117 -6.47 -46.57 -4.04
C ILE A 117 -5.35 -45.97 -3.19
N TRP A 118 -5.49 -44.69 -2.87
CA TRP A 118 -4.59 -43.92 -2.03
C TRP A 118 -5.36 -43.29 -0.88
N THR A 119 -4.93 -43.55 0.35
CA THR A 119 -5.56 -43.01 1.57
C THR A 119 -4.72 -41.87 2.12
N LEU A 120 -5.36 -40.75 2.43
CA LEU A 120 -4.79 -39.63 3.16
C LEU A 120 -5.14 -39.72 4.65
N THR A 121 -4.13 -39.61 5.50
CA THR A 121 -4.27 -39.55 6.96
C THR A 121 -3.56 -38.32 7.51
N VAL A 122 -4.21 -37.60 8.42
CA VAL A 122 -3.66 -36.44 9.13
C VAL A 122 -2.87 -36.96 10.32
N LEU A 123 -1.55 -36.74 10.33
CA LEU A 123 -0.70 -37.17 11.45
C LEU A 123 -0.62 -36.11 12.55
N ASN A 124 -0.59 -34.84 12.15
CA ASN A 124 -0.66 -33.71 13.06
C ASN A 124 -1.38 -32.56 12.35
N PRO A 125 -2.56 -32.14 12.82
CA PRO A 125 -3.35 -31.07 12.20
C PRO A 125 -2.85 -29.66 12.54
N SER A 126 -2.02 -29.51 13.58
CA SER A 126 -1.71 -28.20 14.15
C SER A 126 -0.65 -27.43 13.35
N HIS A 127 -0.83 -26.12 13.27
CA HIS A 127 0.16 -25.16 12.79
C HIS A 127 0.60 -24.24 13.92
N ASN A 128 1.84 -23.74 13.85
CA ASN A 128 2.36 -22.72 14.78
C ASN A 128 2.43 -21.32 14.13
N HIS A 129 1.64 -21.10 13.08
CA HIS A 129 1.57 -19.86 12.31
C HIS A 129 0.18 -19.67 11.71
N GLY A 130 -0.20 -18.41 11.47
CA GLY A 130 -1.42 -18.06 10.72
C GLY A 130 -1.27 -18.24 9.20
N PRO A 131 -2.33 -17.94 8.42
CA PRO A 131 -2.33 -18.08 6.98
C PRO A 131 -1.26 -17.22 6.29
N ILE A 132 -0.73 -17.73 5.19
CA ILE A 132 0.09 -17.03 4.23
C ILE A 132 -0.78 -15.95 3.61
N VAL A 133 -0.61 -14.73 4.10
CA VAL A 133 -0.99 -13.53 3.37
C VAL A 133 0.03 -13.38 2.24
N GLU A 134 -0.24 -14.01 1.09
CA GLU A 134 0.59 -13.79 -0.09
C GLU A 134 0.43 -12.32 -0.52
N LYS A 135 1.45 -11.50 -0.27
CA LYS A 135 1.76 -10.45 -1.26
C LYS A 135 2.09 -11.23 -2.54
N PRO A 136 1.33 -11.08 -3.64
CA PRO A 136 1.54 -11.86 -4.84
C PRO A 136 3.02 -11.78 -5.23
N ARG A 137 3.63 -12.93 -5.55
CA ARG A 137 4.95 -12.95 -6.19
C ARG A 137 4.81 -12.08 -7.44
N GLN A 138 5.40 -10.90 -7.42
CA GLN A 138 5.63 -10.11 -8.62
C GLN A 138 6.34 -11.04 -9.59
N ASN A 139 5.65 -11.48 -10.65
CA ASN A 139 6.34 -11.85 -11.87
C ASN A 139 7.29 -10.67 -12.13
N PRO A 140 8.60 -10.90 -12.35
CA PRO A 140 9.47 -9.79 -12.69
C PRO A 140 8.86 -9.12 -13.91
N HIS A 141 8.30 -7.92 -13.71
CA HIS A 141 7.96 -7.03 -14.80
C HIS A 141 9.22 -6.97 -15.68
N PRO A 142 9.07 -6.86 -17.02
CA PRO A 142 10.16 -6.39 -17.86
C PRO A 142 10.81 -5.22 -17.12
N LYS A 143 12.14 -5.27 -16.89
CA LYS A 143 12.78 -4.19 -16.13
C LYS A 143 12.41 -2.87 -16.79
N ALA A 144 11.82 -1.96 -16.02
CA ALA A 144 11.51 -0.62 -16.49
C ALA A 144 12.75 -0.04 -17.18
N LYS A 145 12.54 0.65 -18.31
CA LYS A 145 13.66 1.25 -19.03
C LYS A 145 14.32 2.29 -18.14
N LYS A 146 15.57 2.63 -18.46
CA LYS A 146 16.26 3.73 -17.78
C LYS A 146 15.43 5.01 -17.93
N GLY A 147 15.16 5.69 -16.82
CA GLY A 147 14.29 6.87 -16.80
C GLY A 147 12.81 6.52 -16.64
N GLN A 148 12.49 5.27 -16.27
CA GLN A 148 11.15 4.85 -15.87
C GLN A 148 11.17 4.15 -14.51
N VAL A 149 9.98 4.03 -13.93
CA VAL A 149 9.61 3.37 -12.68
C VAL A 149 8.60 2.30 -13.05
N THR A 150 8.76 1.09 -12.52
CA THR A 150 7.77 0.03 -12.71
C THR A 150 6.47 0.44 -12.06
N ALA A 151 5.40 0.45 -12.85
CA ALA A 151 4.09 0.95 -12.46
C ALA A 151 2.99 0.21 -13.24
N THR A 152 1.74 0.48 -12.87
CA THR A 152 0.55 -0.10 -13.52
C THR A 152 -0.31 1.03 -14.10
N PRO A 153 -0.78 0.95 -15.35
CA PRO A 153 -0.70 -0.20 -16.27
C PRO A 153 0.54 -0.21 -17.18
N TYR A 154 1.39 0.81 -17.10
CA TYR A 154 2.64 0.92 -17.87
C TYR A 154 3.79 1.42 -17.00
N ASP A 155 5.04 1.19 -17.44
CA ASP A 155 6.23 1.76 -16.78
C ASP A 155 6.26 3.28 -16.97
N TRP A 156 6.28 4.02 -15.88
CA TRP A 156 6.08 5.48 -15.84
C TRP A 156 7.39 6.25 -15.66
N PRO A 157 7.58 7.46 -16.23
CA PRO A 157 6.71 8.14 -17.17
C PRO A 157 6.77 7.49 -18.56
N HIS A 158 5.74 7.72 -19.37
CA HIS A 158 5.58 7.08 -20.69
C HIS A 158 6.76 7.34 -21.64
N ASP A 159 7.44 8.48 -21.51
CA ASP A 159 8.55 8.93 -22.36
C ASP A 159 9.94 8.66 -21.75
N ALA A 160 10.02 7.95 -20.63
CA ALA A 160 11.26 7.67 -19.90
C ALA A 160 12.02 8.92 -19.42
N SER A 161 11.31 10.02 -19.14
CA SER A 161 11.88 11.26 -18.65
C SER A 161 11.99 11.38 -17.12
N PHE A 162 12.03 10.29 -16.34
CA PHE A 162 12.15 10.38 -14.88
C PHE A 162 13.51 10.95 -14.42
N THR A 163 13.53 12.23 -14.03
CA THR A 163 14.72 12.94 -13.53
C THR A 163 14.33 14.07 -12.57
N PRO A 164 15.26 14.59 -11.74
CA PRO A 164 15.02 15.78 -10.92
C PRO A 164 14.66 17.05 -11.69
N PHE A 165 14.94 17.12 -13.00
CA PHE A 165 14.67 18.32 -13.82
C PHE A 165 13.26 18.32 -14.44
N THR A 166 12.61 17.17 -14.45
CA THR A 166 11.35 16.92 -15.15
C THR A 166 10.27 16.38 -14.22
N THR A 167 10.64 15.90 -13.03
CA THR A 167 9.72 15.24 -12.10
C THR A 167 9.68 15.95 -10.76
N ALA A 168 8.48 16.16 -10.22
CA ALA A 168 8.27 16.68 -8.88
C ALA A 168 7.45 15.72 -8.00
N LEU A 169 7.74 15.71 -6.69
CA LEU A 169 6.84 15.16 -5.68
C LEU A 169 5.84 16.22 -5.25
N VAL A 170 4.57 15.84 -5.14
CA VAL A 170 3.50 16.69 -4.60
C VAL A 170 2.90 15.99 -3.38
N LEU A 171 3.14 16.56 -2.20
CA LEU A 171 2.52 16.11 -0.94
C LEU A 171 1.24 16.90 -0.67
N ILE A 172 0.12 16.21 -0.77
CA ILE A 172 -1.20 16.82 -0.79
C ILE A 172 -1.83 16.78 0.61
N ASP A 173 -2.08 17.97 1.16
CA ASP A 173 -2.96 18.24 2.31
C ASP A 173 -2.67 17.42 3.57
N MET A 174 -1.39 17.16 3.85
CA MET A 174 -0.95 16.55 5.11
C MET A 174 -0.99 17.56 6.27
N GLN A 175 -2.16 18.15 6.50
CA GLN A 175 -2.42 19.17 7.51
C GLN A 175 -2.97 18.55 8.80
N ARG A 176 -2.82 19.25 9.92
CA ARG A 176 -3.40 18.81 11.20
C ARG A 176 -4.93 18.67 11.12
N ASP A 177 -5.58 19.53 10.32
CA ASP A 177 -7.02 19.47 10.07
C ASP A 177 -7.48 18.16 9.42
N PHE A 178 -6.59 17.46 8.70
CA PHE A 178 -6.89 16.17 8.07
C PHE A 178 -6.35 14.98 8.85
N CYS A 179 -5.29 15.15 9.64
CA CYS A 179 -4.54 14.03 10.23
C CYS A 179 -4.52 14.00 11.76
N SER A 180 -4.93 15.07 12.45
CA SER A 180 -4.83 15.19 13.91
C SER A 180 -6.19 15.17 14.60
N PRO A 181 -6.27 14.62 15.83
CA PRO A 181 -7.45 14.79 16.67
C PRO A 181 -7.78 16.27 16.87
N GLY A 182 -9.07 16.62 16.83
CA GLY A 182 -9.52 18.02 16.94
C GLY A 182 -9.35 18.85 15.66
N GLY A 183 -8.91 18.23 14.56
CA GLY A 183 -8.91 18.84 13.23
C GLY A 183 -10.25 18.69 12.49
N TYR A 184 -10.40 19.39 11.37
CA TYR A 184 -11.61 19.39 10.52
C TYR A 184 -12.21 17.99 10.26
N MET A 185 -11.41 16.99 9.87
CA MET A 185 -11.92 15.66 9.51
C MET A 185 -12.56 14.92 10.68
N ALA A 186 -12.07 15.12 11.90
CA ALA A 186 -12.66 14.54 13.10
C ALA A 186 -14.09 15.08 13.33
N TYR A 187 -14.32 16.37 13.06
CA TYR A 187 -15.65 16.99 13.16
C TYR A 187 -16.60 16.59 12.03
N GLN A 188 -16.06 16.19 10.88
CA GLN A 188 -16.87 15.56 9.82
C GLN A 188 -17.24 14.10 10.15
N GLY A 189 -16.74 13.53 11.25
CA GLY A 189 -17.05 12.17 11.70
C GLY A 189 -16.22 11.07 11.03
N TYR A 190 -15.10 11.42 10.40
CA TYR A 190 -14.24 10.46 9.72
C TYR A 190 -13.16 9.87 10.65
N ASP A 191 -12.82 8.60 10.43
CA ASP A 191 -11.63 7.98 11.01
C ASP A 191 -10.36 8.54 10.36
N ILE A 192 -9.50 9.16 11.17
CA ILE A 192 -8.24 9.77 10.75
C ILE A 192 -7.05 8.79 10.84
N THR A 193 -7.24 7.61 11.41
CA THR A 193 -6.19 6.58 11.58
C THR A 193 -5.49 6.24 10.26
N PRO A 194 -6.20 6.06 9.12
CA PRO A 194 -5.54 5.78 7.84
C PRO A 194 -4.60 6.90 7.38
N ALA A 195 -4.92 8.17 7.65
CA ALA A 195 -4.05 9.30 7.33
C ALA A 195 -2.80 9.32 8.24
N GLN A 196 -2.96 9.02 9.53
CA GLN A 196 -1.84 8.95 10.48
C GLN A 196 -0.84 7.84 10.13
N LEU A 197 -1.33 6.68 9.69
CA LEU A 197 -0.49 5.55 9.27
C LEU A 197 0.36 5.85 8.02
N LEU A 198 0.03 6.89 7.24
CA LEU A 198 0.85 7.33 6.10
C LEU A 198 2.09 8.11 6.52
N ILE A 199 2.03 8.85 7.63
CA ILE A 199 3.06 9.83 8.03
C ILE A 199 4.49 9.26 7.95
N PRO A 200 4.83 8.12 8.60
CA PRO A 200 6.19 7.58 8.54
C PRO A 200 6.60 7.11 7.14
N LYS A 201 5.65 6.68 6.31
CA LYS A 201 5.94 6.29 4.91
C LYS A 201 6.24 7.51 4.05
N LEU A 202 5.44 8.56 4.20
CA LEU A 202 5.63 9.81 3.47
C LEU A 202 6.92 10.51 3.88
N GLN A 203 7.34 10.40 5.15
CA GLN A 203 8.63 10.92 5.59
C GLN A 203 9.79 10.23 4.86
N ARG A 204 9.77 8.89 4.75
CA ARG A 204 10.76 8.13 3.97
C ARG A 204 10.79 8.54 2.50
N LEU A 205 9.62 8.73 1.90
CA LEU A 205 9.49 9.18 0.51
C LEU A 205 10.07 10.58 0.33
N LEU A 206 9.69 11.51 1.20
CA LEU A 206 10.15 12.89 1.21
C LEU A 206 11.68 12.98 1.35
N ASP A 207 12.26 12.22 2.27
CA ASP A 207 13.71 12.13 2.47
C ASP A 207 14.42 11.61 1.22
N ALA A 208 13.87 10.58 0.56
CA ALA A 208 14.43 10.04 -0.68
C ALA A 208 14.48 11.12 -1.78
N PHE A 209 13.35 11.82 -2.01
CA PHE A 209 13.25 12.88 -3.03
C PHE A 209 14.19 14.05 -2.74
N ARG A 210 14.18 14.56 -1.50
CA ARG A 210 15.09 15.62 -1.05
C ARG A 210 16.55 15.23 -1.26
N SER A 211 16.93 14.03 -0.83
CA SER A 211 18.32 13.57 -0.90
C SER A 211 18.81 13.35 -2.34
N ALA A 212 17.90 13.17 -3.30
CA ALA A 212 18.19 13.01 -4.72
C ALA A 212 17.99 14.31 -5.53
N GLY A 213 17.60 15.41 -4.87
CA GLY A 213 17.46 16.73 -5.48
C GLY A 213 16.21 16.92 -6.33
N PHE A 214 15.20 16.06 -6.18
CA PHE A 214 13.92 16.24 -6.88
C PHE A 214 13.15 17.41 -6.24
N PRO A 215 12.50 18.27 -7.04
CA PRO A 215 11.59 19.30 -6.55
C PRO A 215 10.44 18.69 -5.73
N VAL A 216 10.13 19.33 -4.60
CA VAL A 216 9.02 18.96 -3.73
C VAL A 216 8.07 20.15 -3.62
N TYR A 217 6.78 19.88 -3.78
CA TYR A 217 5.69 20.83 -3.58
C TYR A 217 4.76 20.28 -2.52
N HIS A 218 4.22 21.18 -1.71
CA HIS A 218 3.23 20.84 -0.68
C HIS A 218 1.93 21.59 -0.98
N THR A 219 0.78 21.00 -0.64
CA THR A 219 -0.49 21.71 -0.74
C THR A 219 -1.18 21.78 0.63
N ARG A 220 -1.96 22.84 0.81
CA ARG A 220 -2.86 22.99 1.94
C ARG A 220 -4.23 23.42 1.43
N GLU A 221 -5.27 22.67 1.77
CA GLU A 221 -6.64 23.14 1.60
C GLU A 221 -6.97 24.15 2.70
N GLY A 222 -7.40 25.33 2.29
CA GLY A 222 -7.94 26.29 3.22
C GLY A 222 -8.30 27.65 2.63
N HIS A 223 -9.03 28.41 3.44
CA HIS A 223 -9.69 29.63 3.05
C HIS A 223 -9.12 30.85 3.78
N ARG A 224 -9.32 32.02 3.18
CA ARG A 224 -8.95 33.30 3.80
C ARG A 224 -9.69 33.48 5.12
N SER A 225 -9.07 34.19 6.06
CA SER A 225 -9.63 34.43 7.40
C SER A 225 -10.95 35.19 7.40
N ASP A 226 -11.17 36.03 6.38
CA ASP A 226 -12.42 36.76 6.11
C ASP A 226 -13.52 35.90 5.44
N LEU A 227 -13.24 34.61 5.19
CA LEU A 227 -14.13 33.66 4.51
C LEU A 227 -14.50 34.04 3.06
N SER A 228 -13.85 35.05 2.48
CA SER A 228 -14.14 35.52 1.10
C SER A 228 -13.90 34.47 0.03
N SER A 229 -13.11 33.43 0.33
CA SER A 229 -12.86 32.30 -0.55
C SER A 229 -13.74 31.08 -0.25
N VAL A 230 -14.78 31.18 0.57
CA VAL A 230 -15.74 30.11 0.87
C VAL A 230 -17.05 30.40 0.14
N SER A 231 -17.50 29.48 -0.72
CA SER A 231 -18.82 29.63 -1.36
C SER A 231 -19.96 29.35 -0.37
N ASN A 232 -21.14 29.93 -0.60
CA ASN A 232 -22.34 29.64 0.21
C ASN A 232 -22.66 28.13 0.25
N ARG A 233 -22.49 27.43 -0.88
CA ARG A 233 -22.68 25.98 -0.97
C ARG A 233 -21.69 25.22 -0.09
N GLU A 234 -20.43 25.60 -0.11
CA GLU A 234 -19.39 24.94 0.66
C GLU A 234 -19.54 25.18 2.17
N SER A 235 -19.85 26.42 2.56
CA SER A 235 -20.18 26.76 3.94
C SER A 235 -21.31 25.90 4.46
N PHE A 236 -22.42 25.81 3.71
CA PHE A 236 -23.56 24.96 4.03
C PHE A 236 -23.16 23.48 4.16
N ARG A 237 -22.51 22.91 3.13
CA ARG A 237 -22.10 21.50 3.12
C ARG A 237 -21.21 21.16 4.31
N SER A 238 -20.22 22.00 4.62
CA SER A 238 -19.22 21.72 5.66
C SER A 238 -19.81 21.58 7.06
N LYS A 239 -21.00 22.13 7.30
CA LYS A 239 -21.75 22.07 8.56
C LYS A 239 -22.80 20.97 8.57
N ASN A 240 -23.03 20.29 7.43
CA ASN A 240 -24.02 19.23 7.31
C ASN A 240 -23.46 17.89 7.80
N ASN A 241 -23.13 17.85 9.08
CA ASN A 241 -22.62 16.69 9.81
C ASN A 241 -23.16 16.72 11.25
N PRO A 242 -23.05 15.63 12.03
CA PRO A 242 -23.62 15.58 13.38
C PRO A 242 -23.13 16.64 14.37
N SER A 243 -21.91 17.19 14.19
CA SER A 243 -21.36 18.23 15.06
C SER A 243 -21.90 19.63 14.75
N GLY A 244 -22.44 19.85 13.54
CA GLY A 244 -22.79 21.17 13.02
C GLY A 244 -21.60 22.11 12.77
N MET A 245 -20.37 21.66 13.08
CA MET A 245 -19.14 22.43 12.88
C MET A 245 -18.66 22.27 11.44
N GLY A 246 -18.16 23.36 10.86
CA GLY A 246 -17.68 23.38 9.49
C GLY A 246 -16.60 24.42 9.27
N ILE A 247 -16.35 24.78 8.02
CA ILE A 247 -15.30 25.73 7.65
C ILE A 247 -15.51 27.06 8.40
N GLY A 248 -14.47 27.52 9.08
CA GLY A 248 -14.45 28.75 9.86
C GLY A 248 -15.02 28.67 11.28
N SER A 249 -15.61 27.53 11.69
CA SER A 249 -15.98 27.27 13.09
C SER A 249 -14.74 27.18 13.98
N ASP A 250 -14.85 27.64 15.23
CA ASP A 250 -13.77 27.52 16.22
C ASP A 250 -13.60 26.08 16.70
N GLY A 251 -12.39 25.54 16.56
CA GLY A 251 -12.00 24.23 17.08
C GLY A 251 -10.75 24.30 17.97
N PRO A 252 -10.33 23.17 18.57
CA PRO A 252 -9.17 23.10 19.45
C PRO A 252 -7.84 23.51 18.78
N LEU A 253 -7.79 23.40 17.45
CA LEU A 253 -6.63 23.78 16.63
C LEU A 253 -6.84 25.11 15.89
N GLY A 254 -7.73 25.96 16.39
CA GLY A 254 -8.12 27.22 15.73
C GLY A 254 -9.31 27.03 14.80
N ARG A 255 -9.54 28.02 13.93
CA ARG A 255 -10.69 27.98 13.01
C ARG A 255 -10.49 26.96 11.90
N LEU A 256 -11.43 26.04 11.75
CA LEU A 256 -11.32 24.89 10.83
C LEU A 256 -11.12 25.33 9.37
N LEU A 257 -10.07 24.81 8.72
CA LEU A 257 -9.67 25.12 7.33
C LEU A 257 -9.41 26.60 7.04
N ILE A 258 -9.04 27.39 8.05
CA ILE A 258 -8.69 28.81 7.86
C ILE A 258 -7.17 29.00 7.82
N ARG A 259 -6.71 29.71 6.79
CA ARG A 259 -5.29 29.98 6.57
C ARG A 259 -4.70 30.75 7.74
N GLY A 260 -3.55 30.25 8.23
CA GLY A 260 -2.82 30.82 9.36
C GLY A 260 -3.17 30.19 10.71
N GLU A 261 -4.25 29.40 10.79
CA GLU A 261 -4.60 28.68 12.02
C GLU A 261 -3.72 27.44 12.21
N PRO A 262 -3.47 27.02 13.47
CA PRO A 262 -2.67 25.83 13.75
C PRO A 262 -3.16 24.55 13.06
N GLY A 263 -4.47 24.36 12.96
CA GLY A 263 -5.12 23.22 12.30
C GLY A 263 -4.86 23.17 10.80
N HIS A 264 -4.82 24.34 10.16
CA HIS A 264 -4.58 24.46 8.73
C HIS A 264 -3.14 24.15 8.33
N ASP A 265 -2.17 24.24 9.25
CA ASP A 265 -0.77 24.04 8.87
C ASP A 265 -0.40 22.56 8.66
N ILE A 266 0.66 22.34 7.88
CA ILE A 266 1.21 21.00 7.61
C ILE A 266 1.71 20.38 8.92
N ILE A 267 1.55 19.06 9.08
CA ILE A 267 2.05 18.34 10.25
C ILE A 267 3.59 18.47 10.37
N PRO A 268 4.15 18.55 11.60
CA PRO A 268 5.59 18.77 11.78
C PRO A 268 6.50 17.72 11.12
N GLU A 269 6.05 16.48 11.02
CA GLU A 269 6.81 15.35 10.48
C GLU A 269 7.08 15.48 8.97
N LEU A 270 6.21 16.20 8.26
CA LEU A 270 6.29 16.40 6.82
C LEU A 270 6.50 17.88 6.45
N TYR A 271 6.96 18.69 7.41
CA TYR A 271 7.02 20.12 7.23
C TYR A 271 7.94 20.52 6.05
N PRO A 272 7.54 21.52 5.24
CA PRO A 272 8.33 22.02 4.13
C PRO A 272 9.69 22.58 4.57
N THR A 273 10.70 22.44 3.72
CA THR A 273 12.00 23.09 3.90
C THR A 273 12.20 24.24 2.91
N MET A 274 13.26 25.03 3.10
CA MET A 274 13.57 26.15 2.21
C MET A 274 13.68 25.68 0.75
N GLY A 275 12.93 26.33 -0.13
CA GLY A 275 12.90 26.00 -1.56
C GLY A 275 11.81 25.01 -1.97
N GLU A 276 10.98 24.53 -1.04
CA GLU A 276 9.81 23.70 -1.31
C GLU A 276 8.53 24.57 -1.25
N PRO A 277 7.89 24.89 -2.39
CA PRO A 277 6.72 25.77 -2.39
C PRO A 277 5.50 25.12 -1.71
N ILE A 278 4.70 25.96 -1.05
CA ILE A 278 3.42 25.58 -0.45
C ILE A 278 2.30 26.23 -1.23
N ILE A 279 1.35 25.42 -1.70
CA ILE A 279 0.18 25.86 -2.48
C ILE A 279 -1.05 25.90 -1.57
N ASP A 280 -1.50 27.11 -1.22
CA ASP A 280 -2.74 27.31 -0.47
C ASP A 280 -3.94 27.32 -1.42
N LYS A 281 -4.61 26.18 -1.56
CA LYS A 281 -5.74 25.99 -2.46
C LYS A 281 -7.08 26.18 -1.75
N PRO A 282 -8.02 26.99 -2.28
CA PRO A 282 -9.35 27.14 -1.70
C PRO A 282 -10.33 26.03 -2.11
N GLY A 283 -9.88 25.06 -2.91
CA GLY A 283 -10.69 23.95 -3.38
C GLY A 283 -9.95 22.61 -3.34
N LYS A 284 -10.57 21.57 -3.89
CA LYS A 284 -10.01 20.21 -3.86
C LYS A 284 -8.78 20.05 -4.75
N GLY A 285 -8.88 20.51 -6.00
CA GLY A 285 -7.78 20.49 -6.95
C GLY A 285 -6.74 21.57 -6.69
N ALA A 286 -5.46 21.21 -6.74
CA ALA A 286 -4.37 22.13 -6.47
C ALA A 286 -4.12 23.17 -7.56
N PHE A 287 -4.65 22.98 -8.78
CA PHE A 287 -4.48 23.94 -9.88
C PHE A 287 -5.54 25.04 -9.87
N THR A 288 -6.71 24.75 -9.31
CA THR A 288 -7.85 25.67 -9.36
C THR A 288 -7.65 26.88 -8.45
N TYR A 289 -7.57 28.06 -9.06
CA TYR A 289 -7.35 29.37 -8.40
C TYR A 289 -6.00 29.51 -7.66
N THR A 290 -4.96 28.85 -8.15
CA THR A 290 -3.60 28.92 -7.59
C THR A 290 -2.56 29.25 -8.66
N ASP A 291 -1.32 29.48 -8.24
CA ASP A 291 -0.15 29.64 -9.11
C ASP A 291 0.59 28.31 -9.36
N PHE A 292 0.00 27.16 -8.99
CA PHE A 292 0.70 25.88 -9.01
C PHE A 292 1.22 25.50 -10.39
N GLU A 293 0.41 25.68 -11.44
CA GLU A 293 0.86 25.41 -12.82
C GLU A 293 2.04 26.29 -13.22
N LEU A 294 1.98 27.59 -12.91
CA LEU A 294 3.05 28.53 -13.21
C LEU A 294 4.39 28.06 -12.60
N LEU A 295 4.36 27.64 -11.33
CA LEU A 295 5.55 27.15 -10.64
C LEU A 295 6.12 25.89 -11.28
N LEU A 296 5.26 24.92 -11.60
CA LEU A 296 5.66 23.67 -12.28
C LEU A 296 6.28 23.95 -13.65
N ARG A 297 5.64 24.80 -14.47
CA ARG A 297 6.09 25.14 -15.82
C ARG A 297 7.41 25.90 -15.81
N ASN A 298 7.57 26.87 -14.90
CA ASN A 298 8.83 27.62 -14.75
C ASN A 298 10.00 26.71 -14.35
N LYS A 299 9.73 25.64 -13.60
CA LYS A 299 10.73 24.64 -13.21
C LYS A 299 10.98 23.56 -14.29
N GLY A 300 10.19 23.55 -15.37
CA GLY A 300 10.30 22.56 -16.44
C GLY A 300 9.70 21.19 -16.10
N ILE A 301 8.83 21.13 -15.10
CA ILE A 301 8.21 19.87 -14.65
C ILE A 301 7.22 19.37 -15.70
N LYS A 302 7.29 18.07 -15.95
CA LYS A 302 6.41 17.31 -16.85
C LYS A 302 5.72 16.16 -16.12
N ASN A 303 6.35 15.66 -15.06
CA ASN A 303 5.98 14.44 -14.38
C ASN A 303 5.63 14.74 -12.91
N LEU A 304 4.52 14.24 -12.41
CA LEU A 304 4.09 14.45 -11.02
C LEU A 304 3.94 13.12 -10.28
N VAL A 305 4.60 13.01 -9.13
CA VAL A 305 4.40 11.93 -8.16
C VAL A 305 3.47 12.43 -7.07
N LEU A 306 2.30 11.80 -6.94
CA LEU A 306 1.22 12.27 -6.07
C LEU A 306 1.09 11.37 -4.84
N ALA A 307 1.12 12.00 -3.66
CA ALA A 307 0.96 11.35 -2.37
C ALA A 307 0.25 12.28 -1.38
N GLY A 308 -0.32 11.74 -0.29
CA GLY A 308 -1.06 12.51 0.71
C GLY A 308 -2.55 12.14 0.77
N VAL A 309 -3.40 13.09 1.17
CA VAL A 309 -4.81 12.83 1.49
C VAL A 309 -5.78 13.87 0.89
N THR A 310 -7.05 13.53 0.69
CA THR A 310 -7.58 12.16 0.57
C THR A 310 -7.46 11.66 -0.87
N THR A 311 -7.36 10.34 -1.03
CA THR A 311 -7.16 9.69 -2.34
C THR A 311 -8.25 10.07 -3.33
N ASP A 312 -9.50 9.92 -2.92
CA ASP A 312 -10.72 10.13 -3.70
C ASP A 312 -11.11 11.61 -3.84
N GLY A 313 -10.59 12.46 -2.95
CA GLY A 313 -10.84 13.90 -2.94
C GLY A 313 -9.71 14.70 -3.60
N CYS A 314 -8.91 15.37 -2.77
CA CYS A 314 -7.90 16.33 -3.20
C CYS A 314 -6.83 15.72 -4.12
N VAL A 315 -6.41 14.48 -3.83
CA VAL A 315 -5.40 13.78 -4.63
C VAL A 315 -5.94 13.47 -6.03
N SER A 316 -7.08 12.79 -6.14
CA SER A 316 -7.72 12.46 -7.43
C SER A 316 -8.06 13.72 -8.24
N THR A 317 -8.60 14.76 -7.59
CA THR A 317 -8.95 16.01 -8.28
C THR A 317 -7.71 16.67 -8.86
N THR A 318 -6.62 16.77 -8.08
CA THR A 318 -5.34 17.32 -8.53
C THR A 318 -4.72 16.49 -9.64
N MET A 319 -4.81 15.16 -9.57
CA MET A 319 -4.32 14.24 -10.60
C MET A 319 -5.03 14.44 -11.93
N ARG A 320 -6.37 14.55 -11.90
CA ARG A 320 -7.19 14.77 -13.10
C ARG A 320 -6.90 16.13 -13.72
N GLU A 321 -6.82 17.18 -12.90
CA GLU A 321 -6.42 18.52 -13.33
C GLU A 321 -5.04 18.55 -13.99
N ALA A 322 -4.06 17.82 -13.43
CA ALA A 322 -2.72 17.71 -13.97
C ALA A 322 -2.71 16.95 -15.32
N ASN A 323 -3.42 15.82 -15.37
CA ASN A 323 -3.57 15.01 -16.58
C ASN A 323 -4.15 15.81 -17.74
N ASP A 324 -5.24 16.55 -17.50
CA ASP A 324 -5.88 17.38 -18.53
C ASP A 324 -4.97 18.53 -19.04
N ARG A 325 -3.99 18.93 -18.23
CA ARG A 325 -2.94 19.90 -18.58
C ARG A 325 -1.71 19.26 -19.21
N GLY A 326 -1.73 17.95 -19.45
CA GLY A 326 -0.66 17.19 -20.09
C GLY A 326 0.54 16.88 -19.20
N PHE A 327 0.38 16.91 -17.87
CA PHE A 327 1.39 16.32 -16.98
C PHE A 327 1.23 14.80 -16.95
N ASP A 328 2.34 14.08 -16.94
CA ASP A 328 2.35 12.63 -16.74
C ASP A 328 2.35 12.33 -15.24
N CYS A 329 1.30 11.68 -14.75
CA CYS A 329 1.05 11.54 -13.31
C CYS A 329 1.24 10.09 -12.85
N ILE A 330 1.78 9.93 -11.65
CA ILE A 330 1.78 8.64 -10.94
C ILE A 330 1.23 8.80 -9.53
N LEU A 331 0.26 7.95 -9.19
CA LEU A 331 -0.35 7.85 -7.88
C LEU A 331 0.36 6.79 -7.03
N LEU A 332 0.80 7.14 -5.83
CA LEU A 332 1.34 6.15 -4.89
C LEU A 332 0.21 5.49 -4.09
N GLU A 333 -0.09 4.23 -4.42
CA GLU A 333 -1.24 3.50 -3.86
C GLU A 333 -1.17 3.40 -2.34
N ASP A 334 -0.01 3.05 -1.78
CA ASP A 334 0.22 2.97 -0.33
C ASP A 334 0.91 4.21 0.24
N GLY A 335 0.95 5.29 -0.55
CA GLY A 335 1.32 6.66 -0.16
C GLY A 335 0.12 7.61 -0.12
N THR A 336 -1.10 7.09 -0.27
CA THR A 336 -2.35 7.85 -0.19
C THR A 336 -3.37 7.10 0.65
N SER A 337 -4.35 7.80 1.20
CA SER A 337 -5.45 7.19 1.95
C SER A 337 -6.73 7.99 1.81
N ALA A 338 -7.86 7.34 2.06
CA ALA A 338 -9.18 7.97 2.18
C ALA A 338 -9.84 7.46 3.47
N ALA A 339 -10.87 8.17 3.93
CA ALA A 339 -11.63 7.74 5.10
C ALA A 339 -12.37 6.42 4.84
N ASP A 340 -12.85 6.21 3.60
CA ASP A 340 -13.46 4.96 3.16
C ASP A 340 -12.47 4.14 2.29
N PRO A 341 -12.10 2.92 2.71
CA PRO A 341 -11.21 2.06 1.93
C PRO A 341 -11.72 1.72 0.54
N SER A 342 -13.04 1.60 0.34
CA SER A 342 -13.63 1.32 -0.96
C SER A 342 -13.46 2.48 -1.94
N LEU A 343 -13.57 3.73 -1.45
CA LEU A 343 -13.33 4.93 -2.26
C LEU A 343 -11.85 5.08 -2.63
N HIS A 344 -10.95 4.78 -1.70
CA HIS A 344 -9.50 4.71 -1.98
C HIS A 344 -9.22 3.71 -3.11
N MET A 345 -9.71 2.47 -2.98
CA MET A 345 -9.49 1.42 -3.97
C MET A 345 -10.13 1.75 -5.33
N SER A 346 -11.37 2.22 -5.34
CA SER A 346 -12.05 2.63 -6.58
C SER A 346 -11.29 3.73 -7.31
N THR A 347 -10.76 4.70 -6.57
CA THR A 347 -9.96 5.79 -7.15
C THR A 347 -8.66 5.25 -7.75
N VAL A 348 -7.93 4.41 -7.02
CA VAL A 348 -6.69 3.76 -7.50
C VAL A 348 -6.95 2.95 -8.77
N GLU A 349 -8.03 2.18 -8.83
CA GLU A 349 -8.38 1.41 -10.03
C GLU A 349 -8.80 2.32 -11.19
N SER A 350 -9.53 3.40 -10.91
CA SER A 350 -9.96 4.35 -11.95
C SER A 350 -8.78 4.98 -12.72
N VAL A 351 -7.62 5.16 -12.07
CA VAL A 351 -6.40 5.66 -12.71
C VAL A 351 -5.93 4.72 -13.82
N LYS A 352 -6.04 3.40 -13.60
CA LYS A 352 -5.47 2.35 -14.47
C LYS A 352 -6.34 2.02 -15.68
N MET A 353 -7.60 2.45 -15.66
CA MET A 353 -8.56 2.17 -16.74
C MET A 353 -8.10 2.77 -18.06
N GLU A 354 -8.58 2.19 -19.17
CA GLU A 354 -8.28 2.65 -20.55
C GLU A 354 -6.78 2.81 -20.85
N GLY A 355 -5.94 1.95 -20.26
CA GLY A 355 -4.49 2.00 -20.45
C GLY A 355 -3.78 3.06 -19.61
N GLY A 356 -4.45 3.60 -18.59
CA GLY A 356 -3.90 4.60 -17.68
C GLY A 356 -4.47 5.99 -17.95
N VAL A 357 -5.80 6.11 -17.98
CA VAL A 357 -6.55 7.33 -18.37
C VAL A 357 -6.17 8.58 -17.58
N PHE A 358 -5.70 8.42 -16.34
CA PHE A 358 -5.19 9.55 -15.52
C PHE A 358 -3.69 9.44 -15.21
N GLY A 359 -2.99 8.45 -15.77
CA GLY A 359 -1.59 8.16 -15.49
C GLY A 359 -1.36 6.71 -15.07
N ALA A 360 -0.44 6.51 -14.13
CA ALA A 360 -0.08 5.19 -13.60
C ALA A 360 -0.19 5.15 -12.07
N THR A 361 -0.08 3.95 -11.49
CA THR A 361 0.03 3.74 -10.05
C THR A 361 1.25 2.89 -9.71
N ALA A 362 1.85 3.14 -8.54
CA ALA A 362 2.96 2.33 -8.04
C ALA A 362 2.91 2.21 -6.51
N LYS A 363 3.71 1.27 -5.97
CA LYS A 363 3.98 1.23 -4.54
C LYS A 363 5.05 2.26 -4.16
N LEU A 364 4.92 2.80 -2.96
CA LEU A 364 5.83 3.81 -2.41
C LEU A 364 7.28 3.30 -2.35
N ASP A 365 7.50 2.04 -1.96
CA ASP A 365 8.84 1.46 -1.91
C ASP A 365 9.48 1.32 -3.31
N ASP A 366 8.69 1.04 -4.36
CA ASP A 366 9.19 0.97 -5.74
C ASP A 366 9.62 2.36 -6.24
N MET A 367 8.87 3.39 -5.87
CA MET A 367 9.23 4.79 -6.16
C MET A 367 10.50 5.22 -5.43
N ILE A 368 10.61 4.94 -4.12
CA ILE A 368 11.84 5.23 -3.34
C ILE A 368 13.04 4.55 -3.99
N GLN A 369 12.89 3.27 -4.34
CA GLN A 369 13.97 2.51 -4.97
C GLN A 369 14.39 3.13 -6.31
N ALA A 370 13.45 3.64 -7.11
CA ALA A 370 13.75 4.32 -8.36
C ALA A 370 14.52 5.63 -8.17
N VAL A 371 14.11 6.45 -7.19
CA VAL A 371 14.81 7.70 -6.82
C VAL A 371 16.24 7.42 -6.35
N GLU A 372 16.42 6.45 -5.45
CA GLU A 372 17.74 6.07 -4.94
C GLU A 372 18.66 5.54 -6.05
N ASN A 373 18.10 4.75 -6.98
CA ASN A 373 18.84 4.26 -8.14
C ASN A 373 19.32 5.41 -9.04
N PHE A 374 18.47 6.43 -9.27
CA PHE A 374 18.87 7.62 -10.01
C PHE A 374 20.05 8.34 -9.33
N LYS A 375 19.97 8.55 -8.01
CA LYS A 375 21.03 9.17 -7.22
C LYS A 375 22.34 8.39 -7.33
N ALA A 376 22.32 7.07 -7.15
CA ALA A 376 23.50 6.23 -7.22
C ALA A 376 24.16 6.27 -8.61
N VAL A 377 23.37 6.31 -9.69
CA VAL A 377 23.88 6.45 -11.06
C VAL A 377 24.52 7.82 -11.29
N THR A 378 23.91 8.89 -10.77
CA THR A 378 24.41 10.26 -10.90
C THR A 378 25.74 10.45 -10.17
N VAL A 379 25.84 9.99 -8.91
CA VAL A 379 27.08 10.04 -8.14
C VAL A 379 28.20 9.26 -8.84
N LYS A 380 27.92 8.06 -9.35
CA LYS A 380 28.92 7.27 -10.10
C LYS A 380 29.39 7.93 -11.40
N LYS A 381 28.51 8.67 -12.08
CA LYS A 381 28.87 9.41 -13.31
C LYS A 381 29.69 10.67 -13.04
N LEU A 382 29.49 11.33 -11.89
CA LEU A 382 30.21 12.54 -11.51
C LEU A 382 31.54 12.24 -10.78
N ALA A 383 31.67 11.08 -10.14
CA ALA A 383 32.89 10.68 -9.43
C ALA A 383 34.20 10.78 -10.27
N PRO A 384 34.24 10.39 -11.56
CA PRO A 384 35.44 10.53 -12.40
C PRO A 384 35.78 11.99 -12.77
N GLN A 385 34.81 12.91 -12.68
CA GLN A 385 35.04 14.33 -12.97
C GLN A 385 35.58 15.08 -11.75
N MET A 386 35.35 14.57 -10.53
CA MET A 386 35.88 15.14 -9.28
C MET A 386 37.33 14.71 -8.99
N SER A 387 37.78 13.56 -9.51
CA SER A 387 39.18 13.12 -9.38
C SER A 387 40.16 13.83 -10.31
N ASN A 388 39.67 14.50 -11.37
CA ASN A 388 40.48 15.23 -12.36
C ASN A 388 40.64 16.73 -12.05
N VAL A 389 40.17 17.19 -10.88
CA VAL A 389 40.31 18.60 -10.43
C VAL A 389 41.33 18.71 -9.27
N ALA A 390 41.94 17.59 -8.87
CA ALA A 390 42.89 17.50 -7.75
C ALA A 390 44.34 17.18 -8.19
N THR A 391 44.71 17.53 -9.43
CA THR A 391 46.08 17.54 -9.96
C THR A 391 46.26 18.83 -10.73
#